data_AF-A0A850LJM1-F1
#
_entry.id   AF-A0A850LJM1-F1
#
_cell.length_a   1.000
_cell.length_b   1.000
_cell.length_c   1.000
_cell.angle_alpha   90.00
_cell.angle_beta   90.00
_cell.angle_gamma   90.00
#
_symmetry.space_group_name_H-M   'P 1'
#
loop_
_entity.id
_entity.type
_entity.pdbx_description
1 polymer ?
#
loop_
_entity_poly.entity_id
_entity_poly.type
_entity_poly.pdbx_seq_one_letter_code
_entity_poly.pdbx_strand_id
1 'polypeptide(L)'
;MFDLGWSELLVIGVVALIVVGPKDLPVLFRNVGRWVGKARGLAREFSRAMNDAADEAGVKDISKGLKAATNPVDAALDGVRKAATDFKTDLDPTKYNPDSETGKLAAERAEQAKKIQAATARVAAERRLREATAELEKAKDAEAALKPGPET
;
A
#
# COMPACT_ATOMS: atom_id res chain seq x y z
N MET A 1 -11.87 -21.20 3.90
CA MET A 1 -12.03 -22.67 3.78
C MET A 1 -10.71 -23.42 3.59
N PHE A 2 -9.56 -22.83 3.95
CA PHE A 2 -8.32 -23.54 4.25
C PHE A 2 -7.71 -22.83 5.46
N ASP A 3 -7.96 -23.37 6.65
CA ASP A 3 -7.40 -22.83 7.89
C ASP A 3 -5.96 -23.33 8.00
N LEU A 4 -5.02 -22.64 7.33
CA LEU A 4 -3.57 -22.89 7.43
C LEU A 4 -3.06 -22.43 8.81
N GLY A 5 -3.61 -23.03 9.85
CA GLY A 5 -3.23 -22.80 11.24
C GLY A 5 -2.14 -23.76 11.71
N TRP A 6 -1.68 -23.55 12.94
CA TRP A 6 -0.73 -24.44 13.61
C TRP A 6 -1.27 -25.87 13.76
N SER A 7 -2.58 -26.04 13.93
CA SER A 7 -3.26 -27.33 14.02
C SER A 7 -3.12 -28.13 12.72
N GLU A 8 -3.40 -27.52 11.57
CA GLU A 8 -3.36 -28.19 10.26
C GLU A 8 -1.94 -28.64 9.91
N LEU A 9 -0.94 -27.80 10.19
CA LEU A 9 0.47 -28.15 10.02
C LEU A 9 0.87 -29.36 10.88
N LEU A 10 0.33 -29.47 12.09
CA LEU A 10 0.56 -30.61 12.98
C LEU A 10 -0.05 -31.90 12.39
N VAL A 11 -1.28 -31.82 11.88
CA VAL A 11 -1.95 -32.97 11.22
C VAL A 11 -1.15 -33.42 10.00
N ILE A 12 -0.72 -32.48 9.14
CA ILE A 12 0.11 -32.78 7.96
C ILE A 12 1.44 -33.42 8.40
N GLY A 13 2.06 -32.92 9.48
CA GLY A 13 3.27 -33.49 10.07
C GLY A 13 3.07 -34.94 10.50
N VAL A 14 1.98 -35.25 11.21
CA VAL A 14 1.65 -36.62 11.63
C VAL A 14 1.43 -37.53 10.42
N VAL A 15 0.65 -37.08 9.44
CA VAL A 15 0.40 -37.86 8.21
C VAL A 15 1.72 -38.11 7.46
N ALA A 16 2.58 -37.10 7.35
CA ALA A 16 3.90 -37.25 6.72
C ALA A 16 4.78 -38.25 7.47
N LEU A 17 4.76 -38.28 8.80
CA LEU A 17 5.48 -39.27 9.61
C LEU A 17 4.97 -40.69 9.37
N ILE A 18 3.66 -40.89 9.17
CA ILE A 18 3.08 -42.21 8.91
C ILE A 18 3.43 -42.69 7.49
N VAL A 19 3.27 -41.82 6.49
CA VAL A 19 3.43 -42.18 5.08
C VAL A 19 4.91 -42.35 4.71
N VAL A 20 5.76 -41.42 5.14
CA VAL A 20 7.18 -41.39 4.77
C VAL A 20 8.02 -42.13 5.81
N GLY A 21 7.60 -42.12 7.07
CA GLY A 21 8.35 -42.69 8.18
C GLY A 21 9.16 -41.63 8.96
N PRO A 22 9.26 -41.75 10.30
CA PRO A 22 9.93 -40.77 11.15
C PRO A 22 11.44 -40.67 10.93
N LYS A 23 12.07 -41.72 10.39
CA LYS A 23 13.51 -41.75 10.12
C LYS A 23 13.87 -41.12 8.77
N ASP A 24 12.97 -41.19 7.80
CA ASP A 24 13.24 -40.74 6.43
C ASP A 24 12.91 -39.26 6.24
N LEU A 25 11.87 -38.74 6.93
CA LEU A 25 11.51 -37.33 6.93
C LEU A 25 12.69 -36.35 7.16
N PRO A 26 13.56 -36.52 8.19
CA PRO A 26 14.73 -35.64 8.37
C PRO A 26 15.76 -35.78 7.26
N VAL A 27 15.89 -36.96 6.63
CA VAL A 27 16.77 -37.16 5.48
C VAL A 27 16.22 -36.44 4.25
N LEU A 28 14.92 -36.52 4.00
CA LEU A 28 14.25 -35.77 2.92
C LEU A 28 14.43 -34.26 3.08
N PHE A 29 14.16 -33.70 4.26
CA PHE A 29 14.37 -32.27 4.51
C PHE A 29 15.81 -31.84 4.27
N ARG A 30 16.78 -32.66 4.66
CA ARG A 30 18.19 -32.37 4.40
C ARG A 30 18.52 -32.44 2.91
N ASN A 31 17.92 -33.37 2.16
CA ASN A 31 18.12 -33.48 0.71
C ASN A 31 17.53 -32.28 -0.03
N VAL A 32 16.27 -31.92 0.27
CA VAL A 32 15.58 -30.76 -0.28
C VAL A 32 16.31 -29.47 0.11
N GLY A 33 16.70 -29.34 1.38
CA GLY A 33 17.45 -28.20 1.87
C GLY A 33 18.77 -27.97 1.13
N ARG A 34 19.52 -29.05 0.81
CA ARG A 34 20.74 -28.94 -0.01
C ARG A 34 20.43 -28.46 -1.43
N TRP A 35 19.35 -28.94 -2.04
CA TRP A 35 18.93 -28.51 -3.38
C TRP A 35 18.51 -27.03 -3.39
N VAL A 36 17.65 -26.64 -2.46
CA VAL A 36 17.23 -25.24 -2.28
C VAL A 36 18.42 -24.34 -1.97
N GLY A 37 19.35 -24.80 -1.13
CA GLY A 37 20.59 -24.08 -0.82
C GLY A 37 21.45 -23.82 -2.04
N LYS A 38 21.66 -24.84 -2.89
CA LYS A 38 22.39 -24.72 -4.16
C LYS A 38 21.67 -23.77 -5.12
N ALA A 39 20.36 -23.93 -5.30
CA ALA A 39 19.56 -23.05 -6.14
C ALA A 39 19.61 -21.59 -5.67
N ARG A 40 19.58 -21.36 -4.34
CA ARG A 40 19.70 -20.02 -3.75
C ARG A 40 21.10 -19.44 -3.93
N GLY A 41 22.15 -20.27 -3.86
CA GLY A 41 23.52 -19.87 -4.17
C GLY A 41 23.65 -19.40 -5.62
N LEU A 42 23.18 -20.23 -6.56
CA LEU A 42 23.12 -19.89 -7.98
C LEU A 42 22.33 -18.61 -8.21
N ALA A 43 21.13 -18.47 -7.64
CA ALA A 43 20.31 -17.27 -7.79
C ALA A 43 21.03 -16.00 -7.29
N ARG A 44 21.86 -16.09 -6.25
CA ARG A 44 22.68 -14.95 -5.79
C ARG A 44 23.79 -14.61 -6.79
N GLU A 45 24.44 -15.61 -7.37
CA GLU A 45 25.46 -15.42 -8.41
C GLU A 45 24.85 -14.81 -9.67
N PHE A 46 23.71 -15.35 -10.13
CA PHE A 46 22.93 -14.78 -11.24
C PHE A 46 22.47 -13.36 -10.93
N SER A 47 21.99 -13.08 -9.71
CA SER A 47 21.57 -11.73 -9.35
C SER A 47 22.74 -10.75 -9.35
N ARG A 48 23.94 -11.16 -8.93
CA ARG A 48 25.15 -10.33 -8.98
C ARG A 48 25.58 -10.09 -10.42
N ALA A 49 25.76 -11.16 -11.19
CA ALA A 49 26.14 -11.07 -12.60
C ALA A 49 25.12 -10.28 -13.44
N MET A 50 23.83 -10.42 -13.17
CA MET A 50 22.78 -9.67 -13.87
C MET A 50 22.74 -8.21 -13.42
N ASN A 51 23.07 -7.90 -12.17
CA ASN A 51 23.17 -6.51 -11.71
C ASN A 51 24.39 -5.81 -12.32
N ASP A 52 25.54 -6.49 -12.34
CA ASP A 52 26.77 -6.01 -12.97
C ASP A 52 26.55 -5.82 -14.50
N ALA A 53 25.88 -6.78 -15.15
CA ALA A 53 25.50 -6.66 -16.57
C ALA A 53 24.39 -5.62 -16.80
N ALA A 54 23.51 -5.37 -15.84
CA ALA A 54 22.44 -4.37 -15.98
C ALA A 54 22.94 -2.94 -15.91
N ASP A 55 24.00 -2.70 -15.14
CA ASP A 55 24.68 -1.42 -15.08
C ASP A 55 25.42 -1.10 -16.39
N GLU A 56 25.82 -2.12 -17.17
CA GLU A 56 26.54 -1.97 -18.44
C GLU A 56 25.64 -2.11 -19.69
N ALA A 57 24.54 -2.87 -19.61
CA ALA A 57 23.65 -3.16 -20.73
C ALA A 57 22.17 -3.09 -20.33
N GLY A 58 21.59 -1.89 -20.15
CA GLY A 58 20.14 -1.58 -20.34
C GLY A 58 19.05 -2.40 -19.60
N VAL A 59 19.40 -3.38 -18.76
CA VAL A 59 18.44 -4.34 -18.16
C VAL A 59 17.55 -3.69 -17.09
N LYS A 60 17.90 -2.48 -16.63
CA LYS A 60 17.06 -1.67 -15.74
C LYS A 60 15.66 -1.41 -16.32
N ASP A 61 15.54 -1.30 -17.63
CA ASP A 61 14.26 -1.10 -18.31
C ASP A 61 13.45 -2.38 -18.42
N ILE A 62 14.12 -3.53 -18.58
CA ILE A 62 13.49 -4.86 -18.54
C ILE A 62 12.97 -5.17 -17.13
N SER A 63 13.76 -4.86 -16.10
CA SER A 63 13.38 -5.03 -14.69
C SER A 63 12.19 -4.13 -14.31
N LYS A 64 12.16 -2.88 -14.79
CA LYS A 64 10.98 -2.00 -14.65
C LYS A 64 9.75 -2.56 -15.36
N GLY A 65 9.90 -3.06 -16.59
CA GLY A 65 8.80 -3.66 -17.34
C GLY A 65 8.22 -4.90 -16.64
N LEU A 66 9.10 -5.76 -16.11
CA LEU A 66 8.69 -6.95 -15.37
C LEU A 66 8.01 -6.61 -14.04
N LYS A 67 8.52 -5.61 -13.31
CA LYS A 67 7.85 -5.10 -12.09
C LYS A 67 6.50 -4.47 -12.38
N ALA A 68 6.37 -3.70 -13.46
CA ALA A 68 5.10 -3.12 -13.87
C ALA A 68 4.07 -4.20 -14.27
N ALA A 69 4.53 -5.28 -14.90
CA ALA A 69 3.68 -6.40 -15.29
C ALA A 69 3.24 -7.27 -14.10
N THR A 70 4.13 -7.49 -13.12
CA THR A 70 3.85 -8.36 -11.96
C THR A 70 3.21 -7.63 -10.79
N ASN A 71 3.43 -6.32 -10.64
CA ASN A 71 2.80 -5.53 -9.60
C ASN A 71 2.51 -4.08 -10.05
N PRO A 72 1.40 -3.86 -10.80
CA PRO A 72 1.10 -2.58 -11.43
C PRO A 72 0.82 -1.46 -10.43
N VAL A 73 0.29 -1.80 -9.25
CA VAL A 73 -0.01 -0.83 -8.18
C VAL A 73 1.28 -0.28 -7.57
N ASP A 74 2.24 -1.15 -7.24
CA ASP A 74 3.55 -0.71 -6.71
C ASP A 74 4.32 0.13 -7.73
N ALA A 75 4.27 -0.22 -9.02
CA ALA A 75 4.89 0.56 -10.08
C ALA A 75 4.27 1.97 -10.21
N ALA A 76 2.94 2.07 -10.11
CA ALA A 76 2.24 3.35 -10.13
C ALA A 76 2.57 4.19 -8.88
N LEU A 77 2.62 3.58 -7.70
CA LEU A 77 3.00 4.24 -6.45
C LEU A 77 4.44 4.75 -6.47
N ASP A 78 5.38 3.99 -7.05
CA ASP A 78 6.76 4.44 -7.24
C ASP A 78 6.85 5.63 -8.21
N GLY A 79 5.99 5.66 -9.25
CA GLY A 79 5.85 6.81 -10.15
C GLY A 79 5.36 8.07 -9.42
N VAL A 80 4.32 7.94 -8.59
CA VAL A 80 3.79 9.03 -7.76
C VAL A 80 4.82 9.51 -6.73
N ARG A 81 5.54 8.57 -6.07
CA ARG A 81 6.62 8.92 -5.14
C ARG A 81 7.73 9.67 -5.82
N LYS A 82 8.18 9.22 -7.00
CA LYS A 82 9.19 9.94 -7.78
C LYS A 82 8.74 11.33 -8.16
N ALA A 83 7.54 11.49 -8.72
CA ALA A 83 7.01 12.80 -9.06
C ALA A 83 6.93 13.73 -7.84
N ALA A 84 6.53 13.19 -6.69
CA ALA A 84 6.51 13.94 -5.43
C ALA A 84 7.93 14.29 -4.92
N THR A 85 8.90 13.40 -5.09
CA THR A 85 10.31 13.65 -4.74
C THR A 85 10.93 14.67 -5.68
N ASP A 86 10.72 14.57 -6.99
CA ASP A 86 11.21 15.52 -7.99
C ASP A 86 10.59 16.90 -7.73
N PHE A 87 9.28 16.97 -7.50
CA PHE A 87 8.60 18.20 -7.11
C PHE A 87 9.15 18.78 -5.81
N LYS A 88 9.44 17.94 -4.79
CA LYS A 88 10.06 18.38 -3.54
C LYS A 88 11.49 18.89 -3.73
N THR A 89 12.20 18.33 -4.70
CA THR A 89 13.58 18.72 -5.04
C THR A 89 13.59 20.03 -5.84
N ASP A 90 12.60 20.24 -6.71
CA ASP A 90 12.36 21.50 -7.41
C ASP A 90 11.83 22.62 -6.48
N LEU A 91 11.10 22.25 -5.43
CA LEU A 91 10.65 23.16 -4.36
C LEU A 91 11.68 23.31 -3.23
N ASP A 92 12.91 22.81 -3.37
CA ASP A 92 13.95 23.02 -2.37
C ASP A 92 14.25 24.53 -2.23
N PRO A 93 13.86 25.16 -1.10
CA PRO A 93 13.94 26.61 -0.93
C PRO A 93 15.38 27.11 -0.82
N THR A 94 16.37 26.22 -0.77
CA THR A 94 17.80 26.57 -0.78
C THR A 94 18.30 27.02 -2.15
N LYS A 95 17.52 26.80 -3.23
CA LYS A 95 17.83 27.28 -4.60
C LYS A 95 16.96 28.46 -5.05
N TYR A 96 16.04 28.95 -4.21
CA TYR A 96 15.07 29.97 -4.58
C TYR A 96 15.50 31.34 -4.04
N ASN A 97 15.68 32.33 -4.93
CA ASN A 97 15.91 33.71 -4.52
C ASN A 97 14.55 34.36 -4.19
N PRO A 98 14.25 34.67 -2.91
CA PRO A 98 12.93 35.08 -2.45
C PRO A 98 12.42 36.41 -3.02
N ASP A 99 13.31 37.22 -3.63
CA ASP A 99 12.96 38.54 -4.18
C ASP A 99 12.58 38.55 -5.67
N SER A 100 12.53 37.38 -6.33
CA SER A 100 12.09 37.29 -7.73
C SER A 100 10.56 37.34 -7.85
N GLU A 101 10.04 37.89 -8.96
CA GLU A 101 8.60 37.95 -9.27
C GLU A 101 7.94 36.56 -9.21
N THR A 102 8.69 35.50 -9.51
CA THR A 102 8.27 34.10 -9.39
C THR A 102 8.03 33.68 -7.92
N GLY A 103 8.73 34.28 -6.95
CA GLY A 103 8.54 34.04 -5.51
C GLY A 103 7.25 34.68 -4.97
N LYS A 104 6.94 35.90 -5.41
CA LYS A 104 5.69 36.60 -5.05
C LYS A 104 4.47 35.85 -5.59
N LEU A 105 4.52 35.40 -6.84
CA LEU A 105 3.45 34.60 -7.44
C LEU A 105 3.30 33.23 -6.76
N ALA A 106 4.39 32.61 -6.32
CA ALA A 106 4.34 31.35 -5.56
C ALA A 106 3.70 31.54 -4.18
N ALA A 107 4.03 32.64 -3.47
CA ALA A 107 3.40 32.98 -2.20
C ALA A 107 1.90 33.26 -2.36
N GLU A 108 1.51 33.99 -3.40
CA GLU A 108 0.09 34.28 -3.70
C GLU A 108 -0.69 33.01 -4.03
N ARG A 109 -0.13 32.11 -4.85
CA ARG A 109 -0.72 30.80 -5.18
C ARG A 109 -0.88 29.93 -3.92
N ALA A 110 0.10 29.94 -3.02
CA ALA A 110 0.04 29.19 -1.78
C ALA A 110 -1.04 29.73 -0.83
N GLU A 111 -1.24 31.04 -0.75
CA GLU A 111 -2.34 31.64 0.00
C GLU A 111 -3.71 31.35 -0.61
N GLN A 112 -3.84 31.44 -1.94
CA GLN A 112 -5.08 31.09 -2.64
C GLN A 112 -5.44 29.61 -2.43
N ALA A 113 -4.46 28.70 -2.51
CA ALA A 113 -4.67 27.28 -2.24
C ALA A 113 -5.18 27.03 -0.80
N LYS A 114 -4.60 27.71 0.20
CA LYS A 114 -5.06 27.63 1.60
C LYS A 114 -6.49 28.14 1.76
N LYS A 115 -6.86 29.24 1.09
CA LYS A 115 -8.24 29.78 1.11
C LYS A 115 -9.25 28.82 0.48
N ILE A 116 -8.91 28.23 -0.67
CA ILE A 116 -9.76 27.24 -1.35
C ILE A 116 -9.93 25.99 -0.48
N GLN A 117 -8.86 25.50 0.13
CA GLN A 117 -8.93 24.34 1.03
C GLN A 117 -9.77 24.62 2.27
N ALA A 118 -9.61 25.79 2.90
CA ALA A 118 -10.40 26.20 4.05
C ALA A 118 -11.90 26.36 3.70
N ALA A 119 -12.21 26.97 2.56
CA ALA A 119 -13.59 27.10 2.07
C ALA A 119 -14.22 25.73 1.78
N THR A 120 -13.46 24.85 1.11
CA THR A 120 -13.92 23.48 0.79
C THR A 120 -14.15 22.65 2.06
N ALA A 121 -13.26 22.76 3.05
CA ALA A 121 -13.41 22.08 4.34
C ALA A 121 -14.65 22.57 5.11
N ARG A 122 -14.92 23.89 5.08
CA ARG A 122 -16.13 24.47 5.70
C ARG A 122 -17.41 23.97 5.03
N VAL A 123 -17.46 23.97 3.71
CA VAL A 123 -18.63 23.48 2.95
C VAL A 123 -18.86 21.98 3.20
N ALA A 124 -17.79 21.18 3.27
CA ALA A 124 -17.89 19.77 3.59
C ALA A 124 -18.40 19.52 5.03
N ALA A 125 -17.95 20.32 5.99
CA ALA A 125 -18.44 20.24 7.37
C ALA A 125 -19.92 20.64 7.49
N GLU A 126 -20.35 21.70 6.79
CA GLU A 126 -21.76 22.12 6.77
C GLU A 126 -22.69 21.05 6.17
N ARG A 127 -22.27 20.36 5.09
CA ARG A 127 -23.08 19.27 4.51
C ARG A 127 -23.28 18.13 5.51
N ARG A 128 -22.21 17.72 6.18
CA ARG A 128 -22.26 16.64 7.19
C ARG A 128 -23.16 17.01 8.37
N LEU A 129 -23.15 18.27 8.80
CA LEU A 129 -24.04 18.73 9.86
C LEU A 129 -25.51 18.73 9.43
N ARG A 130 -25.82 19.14 8.19
CA ARG A 130 -27.19 19.10 7.65
C ARG A 130 -27.71 17.67 7.49
N GLU A 131 -26.87 16.76 7.02
CA GLU A 131 -27.18 15.33 6.93
C GLU A 131 -27.47 14.76 8.33
N ALA A 132 -26.61 15.04 9.31
CA ALA A 132 -26.81 14.59 10.69
C ALA A 132 -28.08 15.16 11.33
N THR A 133 -28.44 16.43 11.08
CA THR A 133 -29.69 17.01 11.60
C THR A 133 -30.92 16.38 10.95
N ALA A 134 -30.87 16.08 9.65
CA ALA A 134 -31.98 15.45 8.94
C ALA A 134 -32.18 13.99 9.38
N GLU A 135 -31.09 13.27 9.71
CA GLU A 135 -31.17 11.93 10.29
C GLU A 135 -31.75 11.96 11.71
N LEU A 136 -31.40 12.96 12.51
CA LEU A 136 -31.91 13.13 13.88
C LEU A 136 -33.40 13.51 13.88
N GLU A 137 -33.86 14.33 12.93
CA GLU A 137 -35.29 14.61 12.72
C GLU A 137 -36.05 13.34 12.31
N LYS A 138 -35.55 12.58 11.34
CA LYS A 138 -36.17 11.29 10.96
C LYS A 138 -36.23 10.30 12.12
N ALA A 139 -35.21 10.25 12.97
CA ALA A 139 -35.20 9.41 14.16
C ALA A 139 -36.25 9.85 15.19
N LYS A 140 -36.41 11.16 15.39
CA LYS A 140 -37.45 11.74 16.28
C LYS A 140 -38.86 11.50 15.75
N ASP A 141 -39.08 11.63 14.44
CA ASP A 141 -40.36 11.37 13.80
C ASP A 141 -40.74 9.88 13.91
N ALA A 142 -39.77 8.98 13.75
CA ALA A 142 -39.95 7.55 13.97
C ALA A 142 -40.26 7.21 15.45
N GLU A 143 -39.62 7.91 16.40
CA GLU A 143 -39.90 7.75 17.84
C GLU A 143 -41.29 8.30 18.22
N ALA A 144 -41.73 9.40 17.62
CA ALA A 144 -43.07 9.97 17.84
C ALA A 144 -44.18 9.05 17.31
N ALA A 145 -43.94 8.35 16.20
CA ALA A 145 -44.86 7.35 15.65
C ALA A 145 -44.98 6.07 16.50
N LEU A 146 -44.03 5.81 17.42
CA LEU A 146 -44.01 4.65 18.30
C LEU A 146 -44.70 4.88 19.66
N LYS A 147 -45.19 6.10 19.95
CA LYS A 147 -45.96 6.35 21.20
C LYS A 147 -47.41 5.89 21.02
N PRO A 148 -47.87 4.82 21.71
CA PRO A 148 -49.24 4.34 21.60
C PRO A 148 -50.21 5.35 22.19
N GLY A 149 -51.32 5.60 21.49
CA GLY A 149 -52.42 6.43 22.00
C GLY A 149 -52.99 5.88 23.31
N PRO A 150 -53.59 6.73 24.15
CA PRO A 150 -54.08 6.31 25.46
C PRO A 150 -55.20 5.28 25.27
N GLU A 151 -54.99 4.09 25.84
CA GLU A 151 -55.96 3.00 25.86
C GLU A 151 -57.25 3.48 26.55
N THR A 152 -58.37 3.42 25.82
CA THR A 152 -59.73 3.54 26.35
C THR A 152 -60.25 2.20 26.81
#